data_AF-A0A2H0VER2-F1
#
_entry.id   AF-A0A2H0VER2-F1
#
_cell.length_a   1.000
_cell.length_b   1.000
_cell.length_c   1.000
_cell.angle_alpha   90.00
_cell.angle_beta   90.00
_cell.angle_gamma   90.00
#
_symmetry.space_group_name_H-M   'P 1'
#
loop_
_entity.id
_entity.type
_entity.pdbx_description
1 polymer ?
#
loop_
_entity_poly.entity_id
_entity_poly.type
_entity_poly.pdbx_seq_one_letter_code
_entity_poly.pdbx_strand_id
1 'polypeptide(L)'
;EEIDVDTPVISHTVTLNTLVSCTQYRYRVVTRDLEYNILRGDRNTFTTLGCVGDASVSDITSAEMFSNVAGSLQLQILGKGVTFSFPPNSLASPANLFFQVGKLNRTQFLQKITPPEGKQIALRHLYRLGAMKSSTTTIDTLTKNLTVNINYNSDDIVGISESTLKIYRYHDGSWFELSGCFVNSVLNIITCMTPDIGTYILAGVAEGTSDSSSSETEEEGDQQSDFLSDDFDIEEEESSVQLSDAVGALSGRLIKYEGNLTVYLLQNGKKRAMTRFEIFLKNFQHRPIAVIPQTEIYPDGELLRFGPGSILKGSGDTIYLVIDDGSIYAFTSAEEFTRFGYQSRHVITISNDELNSYPKSKIVKLNYHATTNFIKYDGDPTVYMIENNKKRPLTSPQVFFSYAGDWSDVLTIPLDIVYANGSNLSYPEGAVIKPQSGSTVYLVEGRKRKALRSEQALRNRGYVFSQITEVPDTDLLLNDEGEEIE
;
A
#
# COMPACT_ATOMS: atom_id res chain seq x y z
N GLU A 1 13.02 20.21 -30.18
CA GLU A 1 13.98 20.63 -31.20
C GLU A 1 13.40 21.84 -31.93
N GLU A 2 14.21 22.87 -32.16
CA GLU A 2 13.88 24.01 -33.00
C GLU A 2 14.54 23.73 -34.35
N ILE A 3 13.79 23.89 -35.45
CA ILE A 3 14.30 23.67 -36.80
C ILE A 3 14.11 24.96 -37.57
N ASP A 4 15.24 25.59 -37.89
CA ASP A 4 15.29 26.79 -38.68
C ASP A 4 15.37 26.44 -40.16
N VAL A 5 14.77 27.30 -40.98
CA VAL A 5 14.85 27.23 -42.45
C VAL A 5 15.85 28.29 -42.93
N ASP A 6 16.82 27.90 -43.75
CA ASP A 6 17.91 28.80 -44.21
C ASP A 6 17.41 29.97 -45.08
N THR A 7 16.20 29.84 -45.64
CA THR A 7 15.52 30.91 -46.39
C THR A 7 14.03 30.94 -46.06
N PRO A 8 13.35 32.10 -46.09
CA PRO A 8 11.91 32.19 -45.86
C PRO A 8 11.10 31.31 -46.82
N VAL A 9 10.22 30.47 -46.26
CA VAL A 9 9.36 29.54 -47.02
C VAL A 9 7.93 29.60 -46.52
N ILE A 10 6.96 29.48 -47.44
CA ILE A 10 5.52 29.41 -47.11
C ILE A 10 5.07 28.01 -46.68
N SER A 11 5.88 26.99 -46.95
CA SER A 11 5.68 25.61 -46.52
C SER A 11 7.02 24.90 -46.43
N HIS A 12 7.22 24.11 -45.40
CA HIS A 12 8.33 23.16 -45.31
C HIS A 12 7.86 21.90 -44.60
N THR A 13 8.68 20.85 -44.65
CA THR A 13 8.43 19.60 -43.94
C THR A 13 9.72 19.18 -43.27
N VAL A 14 9.61 18.73 -42.01
CA VAL A 14 10.74 18.19 -41.26
C VAL A 14 10.37 16.80 -40.75
N THR A 15 11.33 15.90 -40.80
CA THR A 15 11.18 14.54 -40.25
C THR A 15 11.97 14.45 -38.95
N LEU A 16 11.31 14.03 -37.86
CA LEU A 16 11.91 13.85 -36.54
C LEU A 16 12.11 12.35 -36.28
N ASN A 17 13.34 11.86 -36.39
CA ASN A 17 13.67 10.43 -36.30
C ASN A 17 14.12 9.97 -34.90
N THR A 18 14.30 10.90 -33.96
CA THR A 18 14.93 10.65 -32.65
C THR A 18 13.93 10.57 -31.50
N LEU A 19 12.65 10.85 -31.76
CA LEU A 19 11.63 10.87 -30.73
C LEU A 19 11.33 9.47 -30.21
N VAL A 20 11.08 9.36 -28.90
CA VAL A 20 10.63 8.12 -28.27
C VAL A 20 9.34 7.64 -28.94
N SER A 21 9.29 6.35 -29.29
CA SER A 21 8.11 5.73 -29.89
C SER A 21 6.92 5.68 -28.92
N CYS A 22 5.71 5.56 -29.46
CA CYS A 22 4.47 5.43 -28.68
C CYS A 22 4.26 6.53 -27.62
N THR A 23 4.71 7.75 -27.90
CA THR A 23 4.75 8.86 -26.93
C THR A 23 4.09 10.09 -27.53
N GLN A 24 3.24 10.77 -26.74
CA GLN A 24 2.59 12.00 -27.18
C GLN A 24 3.49 13.21 -26.93
N TYR A 25 3.65 14.04 -27.94
CA TYR A 25 4.40 15.29 -27.85
C TYR A 25 3.46 16.48 -28.04
N ARG A 26 3.75 17.56 -27.32
CA ARG A 26 3.14 18.87 -27.55
C ARG A 26 4.10 19.69 -28.42
N TYR A 27 3.56 20.35 -29.43
CA TYR A 27 4.33 21.25 -30.28
C TYR A 27 3.53 22.52 -30.56
N ARG A 28 4.23 23.55 -31.04
CA ARG A 28 3.61 24.74 -31.63
C ARG A 28 4.55 25.24 -32.73
N VAL A 29 3.98 25.80 -33.78
CA VAL A 29 4.76 26.43 -34.82
C VAL A 29 5.19 27.82 -34.35
N VAL A 30 6.46 28.16 -34.54
CA VAL A 30 7.01 29.49 -34.25
C VAL A 30 7.62 29.98 -35.55
N THR A 31 7.25 31.20 -35.97
CA THR A 31 7.83 31.85 -37.14
C THR A 31 8.59 33.09 -36.71
N ARG A 32 9.71 33.34 -37.38
CA ARG A 32 10.53 34.54 -37.20
C ARG A 32 10.75 35.20 -38.58
N ASP A 33 10.58 36.51 -38.68
CA ASP A 33 10.90 37.26 -39.90
C ASP A 33 12.36 37.80 -39.89
N LEU A 34 12.76 38.51 -40.96
CA LEU A 34 14.12 39.06 -41.11
C LEU A 34 14.42 40.17 -40.07
N GLU A 35 13.38 40.79 -39.54
CA GLU A 35 13.43 41.81 -38.50
C GLU A 35 13.38 41.22 -37.07
N TYR A 36 13.47 39.89 -36.93
CA TYR A 36 13.42 39.15 -35.66
C TYR A 36 12.08 39.25 -34.91
N ASN A 37 10.99 39.63 -35.56
CA ASN A 37 9.65 39.55 -34.98
C ASN A 37 9.22 38.08 -34.90
N ILE A 38 8.60 37.70 -33.79
CA ILE A 38 8.20 36.31 -33.53
C ILE A 38 6.67 36.22 -33.49
N LEU A 39 6.10 35.32 -34.28
CA LEU A 39 4.72 34.87 -34.15
C LEU A 39 4.69 33.41 -33.68
N ARG A 40 3.69 33.08 -32.87
CA ARG A 40 3.52 31.74 -32.30
C ARG A 40 2.12 31.25 -32.63
N GLY A 41 2.04 30.11 -33.29
CA GLY A 41 0.78 29.42 -33.55
C GLY A 41 0.26 28.68 -32.33
N ASP A 42 -0.85 27.98 -32.54
CA ASP A 42 -1.53 27.19 -31.50
C ASP A 42 -0.69 26.00 -31.03
N ARG A 43 -0.97 25.58 -29.79
CA ARG A 43 -0.42 24.35 -29.22
C ARG A 43 -1.19 23.16 -29.78
N ASN A 44 -0.45 22.23 -30.37
CA ASN A 44 -0.95 21.01 -30.97
C ASN A 44 -0.28 19.80 -30.32
N THR A 45 -0.83 18.62 -30.56
CA THR A 45 -0.24 17.35 -30.11
C THR A 45 -0.18 16.34 -31.23
N PHE A 46 0.79 15.44 -31.16
CA PHE A 46 0.83 14.23 -31.97
C PHE A 46 1.40 13.08 -31.14
N THR A 47 1.07 11.85 -31.51
CA THR A 47 1.62 10.65 -30.88
C THR A 47 2.52 9.93 -31.88
N THR A 48 3.75 9.61 -31.48
CA THR A 48 4.66 8.83 -32.32
C THR A 48 4.14 7.40 -32.50
N LEU A 49 4.42 6.81 -33.66
CA LEU A 49 4.13 5.40 -33.95
C LEU A 49 5.08 4.47 -33.17
N GLY A 50 4.99 3.15 -33.40
CA GLY A 50 5.89 2.17 -32.80
C GLY A 50 5.52 1.73 -31.39
N CYS A 51 4.22 1.78 -31.05
CA CYS A 51 3.70 1.07 -29.89
C CYS A 51 3.87 -0.44 -30.04
N VAL A 52 3.90 -1.15 -28.92
CA VAL A 52 3.96 -2.61 -28.91
C VAL A 52 2.81 -3.18 -29.75
N GLY A 53 3.15 -4.10 -30.66
CA GLY A 53 2.21 -4.71 -31.60
C GLY A 53 1.61 -3.74 -32.62
N ASP A 54 2.24 -2.58 -32.86
CA ASP A 54 1.71 -1.47 -33.67
C ASP A 54 0.33 -1.00 -33.24
N ALA A 55 0.02 -1.15 -31.95
CA ALA A 55 -1.27 -0.76 -31.40
C ALA A 55 -1.43 0.77 -31.42
N SER A 56 -2.57 1.25 -31.91
CA SER A 56 -2.92 2.67 -31.80
C SER A 56 -3.21 3.08 -30.35
N VAL A 57 -2.87 4.33 -30.03
CA VAL A 57 -3.18 4.95 -28.73
C VAL A 57 -4.51 5.69 -28.84
N SER A 58 -5.49 5.26 -28.07
CA SER A 58 -6.85 5.83 -28.08
C SER A 58 -7.05 6.96 -27.07
N ASP A 59 -6.28 6.95 -25.99
CA ASP A 59 -6.33 7.96 -24.94
C ASP A 59 -4.97 8.01 -24.24
N ILE A 60 -4.61 9.18 -23.70
CA ILE A 60 -3.36 9.36 -22.98
C ILE A 60 -3.50 10.42 -21.89
N THR A 61 -2.89 10.14 -20.75
CA THR A 61 -2.69 11.09 -19.66
C THR A 61 -1.20 11.22 -19.40
N SER A 62 -0.79 12.36 -18.85
CA SER A 62 0.63 12.64 -18.61
C SER A 62 0.85 13.49 -17.38
N ALA A 63 1.92 13.22 -16.65
CA ALA A 63 2.38 14.04 -15.54
C ALA A 63 3.90 14.09 -15.49
N GLU A 64 4.45 15.25 -15.12
CA GLU A 64 5.84 15.35 -14.68
C GLU A 64 5.89 15.02 -13.19
N MET A 65 6.85 14.17 -12.80
CA MET A 65 7.04 13.78 -11.41
C MET A 65 8.45 14.07 -10.94
N PHE A 66 8.53 14.52 -9.69
CA PHE A 66 9.76 14.91 -9.00
C PHE A 66 10.19 13.79 -8.05
N SER A 67 11.49 13.55 -7.96
CA SER A 67 12.04 12.42 -7.19
C SER A 67 11.56 12.39 -5.74
N ASN A 68 11.36 13.54 -5.09
CA ASN A 68 11.05 13.64 -3.66
C ASN A 68 9.54 13.63 -3.31
N VAL A 69 8.63 13.55 -4.29
CA VAL A 69 7.19 13.73 -4.05
C VAL A 69 6.44 12.44 -4.39
N ALA A 70 5.51 12.04 -3.53
CA ALA A 70 4.54 10.99 -3.86
C ALA A 70 3.64 11.48 -5.00
N GLY A 71 3.38 10.63 -5.99
CA GLY A 71 2.59 10.98 -7.16
C GLY A 71 1.55 9.93 -7.50
N SER A 72 0.57 10.29 -8.32
CA SER A 72 -0.36 9.35 -8.92
C SER A 72 -0.69 9.79 -10.34
N LEU A 73 -0.75 8.84 -11.27
CA LEU A 73 -1.14 9.07 -12.65
C LEU A 73 -2.26 8.09 -13.01
N GLN A 74 -3.40 8.64 -13.45
CA GLN A 74 -4.63 7.87 -13.64
C GLN A 74 -5.18 8.07 -15.04
N LEU A 75 -5.50 6.97 -15.70
CA LEU A 75 -6.26 6.95 -16.94
C LEU A 75 -7.55 6.16 -16.71
N GLN A 76 -8.53 6.85 -16.11
CA GLN A 76 -9.82 6.28 -15.73
C GLN A 76 -10.98 6.98 -16.46
N ILE A 77 -11.95 6.19 -16.92
CA ILE A 77 -13.21 6.65 -17.49
C ILE A 77 -14.33 5.94 -16.74
N LEU A 78 -15.23 6.71 -16.09
CA LEU A 78 -16.35 6.18 -15.31
C LEU A 78 -15.91 5.15 -14.24
N GLY A 79 -14.81 5.41 -13.55
CA GLY A 79 -14.26 4.52 -12.50
C GLY A 79 -13.52 3.28 -13.02
N LYS A 80 -13.38 3.13 -14.34
CA LYS A 80 -12.67 2.01 -14.98
C LYS A 80 -11.37 2.49 -15.58
N GLY A 81 -10.30 1.75 -15.41
CA GLY A 81 -9.00 2.19 -15.92
C GLY A 81 -7.83 1.65 -15.14
N VAL A 82 -6.72 2.38 -15.25
CA VAL A 82 -5.51 2.11 -14.51
C VAL A 82 -5.10 3.34 -13.70
N THR A 83 -4.59 3.07 -12.50
CA THR A 83 -3.94 4.05 -11.64
C THR A 83 -2.54 3.56 -11.31
N PHE A 84 -1.54 4.39 -11.57
CA PHE A 84 -0.17 4.18 -11.14
C PHE A 84 0.13 5.13 -9.99
N SER A 85 0.49 4.60 -8.83
CA SER A 85 0.84 5.38 -7.64
C SER A 85 2.32 5.23 -7.32
N PHE A 86 3.01 6.36 -7.17
CA PHE A 86 4.46 6.45 -7.04
C PHE A 86 4.79 6.89 -5.61
N PRO A 87 5.52 6.09 -4.81
CA PRO A 87 5.97 6.54 -3.50
C PRO A 87 7.03 7.65 -3.62
N PRO A 88 7.26 8.43 -2.54
CA PRO A 88 8.37 9.37 -2.50
C PRO A 88 9.72 8.66 -2.72
N ASN A 89 10.63 9.31 -3.44
CA ASN A 89 11.96 8.79 -3.78
C ASN A 89 11.90 7.55 -4.68
N SER A 90 10.92 7.48 -5.58
CA SER A 90 10.83 6.45 -6.64
C SER A 90 11.82 6.67 -7.79
N LEU A 91 12.40 7.86 -7.88
CA LEU A 91 13.36 8.23 -8.92
C LEU A 91 14.74 8.41 -8.29
N ALA A 92 15.80 8.07 -9.03
CA ALA A 92 17.16 8.42 -8.65
C ALA A 92 17.29 9.95 -8.55
N SER A 93 17.85 10.46 -7.44
CA SER A 93 17.98 11.90 -7.20
C SER A 93 19.21 12.50 -7.89
N PRO A 94 19.14 13.74 -8.41
CA PRO A 94 17.94 14.49 -8.78
C PRO A 94 17.52 14.16 -10.22
N ALA A 95 16.34 13.57 -10.40
CA ALA A 95 15.75 13.35 -11.73
C ALA A 95 14.29 13.79 -11.73
N ASN A 96 13.93 14.59 -12.73
CA ASN A 96 12.54 14.77 -13.15
C ASN A 96 12.28 13.79 -14.28
N LEU A 97 11.12 13.13 -14.25
CA LEU A 97 10.68 12.28 -15.34
C LEU A 97 9.30 12.68 -15.78
N PHE A 98 9.08 12.60 -17.10
CA PHE A 98 7.77 12.76 -17.67
C PHE A 98 7.15 11.38 -17.86
N PHE A 99 6.02 11.15 -17.21
CA PHE A 99 5.28 9.90 -17.32
C PHE A 99 4.08 10.07 -18.24
N GLN A 100 3.81 9.04 -19.03
CA GLN A 100 2.61 8.94 -19.85
C GLN A 100 1.96 7.58 -19.68
N VAL A 101 0.64 7.59 -19.45
CA VAL A 101 -0.17 6.38 -19.48
C VAL A 101 -1.04 6.43 -20.72
N GLY A 102 -0.84 5.49 -21.63
CA GLY A 102 -1.58 5.37 -22.89
C GLY A 102 -2.47 4.14 -22.93
N LYS A 103 -3.67 4.30 -23.48
CA LYS A 103 -4.65 3.24 -23.70
C LYS A 103 -4.49 2.65 -25.10
N LEU A 104 -3.95 1.44 -25.19
CA LEU A 104 -3.65 0.76 -26.45
C LEU A 104 -4.85 -0.03 -26.98
N ASN A 105 -4.96 -0.09 -28.31
CA ASN A 105 -5.93 -0.93 -29.01
C ASN A 105 -5.56 -2.42 -28.90
N ARG A 106 -6.37 -3.19 -28.17
CA ARG A 106 -6.17 -4.63 -27.94
C ARG A 106 -6.16 -5.44 -29.24
N THR A 107 -7.07 -5.14 -30.18
CA THR A 107 -7.18 -5.92 -31.42
C THR A 107 -5.90 -5.83 -32.25
N GLN A 108 -5.36 -4.63 -32.41
CA GLN A 108 -4.08 -4.44 -33.12
C GLN A 108 -2.92 -5.07 -32.37
N PHE A 109 -2.85 -4.91 -31.05
CA PHE A 109 -1.82 -5.53 -30.22
C PHE A 109 -1.78 -7.06 -30.40
N LEU A 110 -2.94 -7.71 -30.36
CA LEU A 110 -3.07 -9.17 -30.46
C LEU A 110 -2.88 -9.73 -31.88
N GLN A 111 -2.75 -8.89 -32.91
CA GLN A 111 -2.33 -9.36 -34.24
C GLN A 111 -0.85 -9.77 -34.28
N LYS A 112 -0.04 -9.26 -33.35
CA LYS A 112 1.41 -9.47 -33.32
C LYS A 112 1.93 -10.10 -32.03
N ILE A 113 1.24 -9.87 -30.92
CA ILE A 113 1.67 -10.34 -29.61
C ILE A 113 0.72 -11.43 -29.11
N THR A 114 1.25 -12.62 -28.88
CA THR A 114 0.51 -13.72 -28.24
C THR A 114 0.36 -13.43 -26.74
N PRO A 115 -0.82 -13.66 -26.13
CA PRO A 115 -0.99 -13.58 -24.67
C PRO A 115 -0.03 -14.52 -23.90
N PRO A 116 0.15 -14.30 -22.58
CA PRO A 116 0.88 -15.23 -21.73
C PRO A 116 0.31 -16.65 -21.83
N GLU A 117 1.17 -17.66 -21.78
CA GLU A 117 0.79 -19.07 -21.94
C GLU A 117 -0.29 -19.48 -20.94
N GLY A 118 -1.35 -20.12 -21.44
CA GLY A 118 -2.49 -20.57 -20.63
C GLY A 118 -3.37 -19.45 -20.07
N LYS A 119 -3.17 -18.19 -20.47
CA LYS A 119 -3.95 -17.04 -19.96
C LYS A 119 -4.84 -16.42 -21.04
N GLN A 120 -6.02 -15.99 -20.61
CA GLN A 120 -6.94 -15.17 -21.39
C GLN A 120 -6.88 -13.72 -20.90
N ILE A 121 -6.84 -12.76 -21.84
CA ILE A 121 -6.85 -11.33 -21.52
C ILE A 121 -8.28 -10.90 -21.20
N ALA A 122 -8.47 -10.28 -20.04
CA ALA A 122 -9.76 -9.78 -19.58
C ALA A 122 -10.17 -8.50 -20.33
N LEU A 123 -9.46 -7.40 -20.06
CA LEU A 123 -9.88 -6.06 -20.47
C LEU A 123 -9.93 -5.83 -21.97
N ARG A 124 -10.88 -5.01 -22.43
CA ARG A 124 -10.96 -4.54 -23.82
C ARG A 124 -9.79 -3.65 -24.27
N HIS A 125 -9.04 -3.09 -23.32
CA HIS A 125 -7.95 -2.18 -23.58
C HIS A 125 -6.74 -2.52 -22.71
N LEU A 126 -5.55 -2.17 -23.22
CA LEU A 126 -4.27 -2.41 -22.55
C LEU A 126 -3.64 -1.08 -22.17
N TYR A 127 -2.79 -1.07 -21.15
CA TYR A 127 -2.24 0.17 -20.61
C TYR A 127 -0.72 0.20 -20.74
N ARG A 128 -0.18 1.17 -21.46
CA ARG A 128 1.26 1.42 -21.51
C ARG A 128 1.62 2.53 -20.54
N LEU A 129 2.52 2.24 -19.61
CA LEU A 129 3.24 3.27 -18.87
C LEU A 129 4.56 3.54 -19.59
N GLY A 130 4.81 4.79 -19.97
CA GLY A 130 6.08 5.28 -20.47
C GLY A 130 6.69 6.28 -19.50
N ALA A 131 8.02 6.23 -19.35
CA ALA A 131 8.78 7.15 -18.50
C ALA A 131 9.94 7.74 -19.30
N MET A 132 9.91 9.04 -19.54
CA MET A 132 10.89 9.76 -20.36
C MET A 132 11.76 10.67 -19.49
N LYS A 133 13.08 10.58 -19.70
CA LYS A 133 14.07 11.55 -19.19
C LYS A 133 14.16 12.78 -20.08
N SER A 134 13.98 12.58 -21.38
CA SER A 134 14.00 13.65 -22.39
C SER A 134 13.08 13.26 -23.55
N SER A 135 13.01 14.11 -24.59
CA SER A 135 12.27 13.76 -25.81
C SER A 135 12.82 12.55 -26.57
N THR A 136 14.01 12.06 -26.23
CA THR A 136 14.72 11.00 -26.97
C THR A 136 15.17 9.82 -26.10
N THR A 137 14.98 9.89 -24.77
CA THR A 137 15.48 8.86 -23.84
C THR A 137 14.42 8.45 -22.82
N THR A 138 14.37 7.15 -22.53
CA THR A 138 13.44 6.54 -21.57
C THR A 138 14.17 5.89 -20.40
N ILE A 139 13.40 5.48 -19.41
CA ILE A 139 13.82 4.45 -18.46
C ILE A 139 12.79 3.34 -18.41
N ASP A 140 13.27 2.15 -18.06
CA ASP A 140 12.45 0.95 -18.03
C ASP A 140 12.25 0.40 -16.60
N THR A 141 12.91 0.99 -15.60
CA THR A 141 12.77 0.60 -14.19
C THR A 141 13.03 1.79 -13.24
N LEU A 142 12.34 1.78 -12.10
CA LEU A 142 12.39 2.77 -11.03
C LEU A 142 13.24 2.27 -9.85
N THR A 143 13.62 3.18 -8.95
CA THR A 143 14.39 2.82 -7.75
C THR A 143 13.52 2.27 -6.62
N LYS A 144 12.20 2.45 -6.70
CA LYS A 144 11.21 1.87 -5.79
C LYS A 144 10.01 1.35 -6.58
N ASN A 145 9.31 0.40 -5.99
CA ASN A 145 8.09 -0.14 -6.57
C ASN A 145 6.99 0.94 -6.61
N LEU A 146 6.39 1.14 -7.77
CA LEU A 146 5.09 1.79 -7.89
C LEU A 146 3.97 0.78 -7.62
N THR A 147 2.78 1.28 -7.33
CA THR A 147 1.55 0.47 -7.23
C THR A 147 0.76 0.62 -8.52
N VAL A 148 0.35 -0.51 -9.11
CA VAL A 148 -0.51 -0.59 -10.30
C VAL A 148 -1.88 -1.09 -9.86
N ASN A 149 -2.89 -0.25 -10.04
CA ASN A 149 -4.28 -0.57 -9.77
C ASN A 149 -5.05 -0.63 -11.08
N ILE A 150 -5.60 -1.80 -11.42
CA ILE A 150 -6.45 -1.97 -12.59
C ILE A 150 -7.87 -2.31 -12.13
N ASN A 151 -8.82 -1.44 -12.50
CA ASN A 151 -10.24 -1.68 -12.28
C ASN A 151 -10.83 -2.43 -13.49
N TYR A 152 -11.65 -3.45 -13.22
CA TYR A 152 -12.34 -4.26 -14.22
C TYR A 152 -13.84 -4.35 -13.90
N ASN A 153 -14.62 -4.92 -14.83
CA ASN A 153 -16.00 -5.32 -14.61
C ASN A 153 -16.15 -6.84 -14.81
N SER A 154 -17.26 -7.40 -14.32
CA SER A 154 -17.63 -8.80 -14.62
C SER A 154 -17.68 -9.08 -16.14
N ASP A 155 -18.13 -8.12 -16.95
CA ASP A 155 -18.13 -8.22 -18.42
C ASP A 155 -16.73 -8.30 -19.04
N ASP A 156 -15.70 -7.80 -18.36
CA ASP A 156 -14.32 -7.86 -18.83
C ASP A 156 -13.69 -9.23 -18.56
N ILE A 157 -14.22 -10.01 -17.63
CA ILE A 157 -13.65 -11.30 -17.20
C ILE A 157 -14.53 -12.49 -17.54
N VAL A 158 -15.48 -12.33 -18.47
CA VAL A 158 -16.35 -13.43 -18.93
C VAL A 158 -15.51 -14.60 -19.42
N GLY A 159 -15.69 -15.77 -18.82
CA GLY A 159 -14.95 -16.99 -19.13
C GLY A 159 -13.59 -17.12 -18.44
N ILE A 160 -13.23 -16.18 -17.55
CA ILE A 160 -11.98 -16.16 -16.79
C ILE A 160 -12.30 -16.34 -15.31
N SER A 161 -11.59 -17.25 -14.63
CA SER A 161 -11.71 -17.41 -13.18
C SER A 161 -11.12 -16.20 -12.47
N GLU A 162 -11.96 -15.39 -11.83
CA GLU A 162 -11.58 -14.12 -11.19
C GLU A 162 -10.43 -14.28 -10.16
N SER A 163 -10.44 -15.38 -9.41
CA SER A 163 -9.38 -15.72 -8.44
C SER A 163 -7.99 -15.91 -9.06
N THR A 164 -7.93 -16.15 -10.36
CA THR A 164 -6.68 -16.37 -11.11
C THR A 164 -6.17 -15.12 -11.81
N LEU A 165 -6.86 -13.99 -11.66
CA LEU A 165 -6.47 -12.74 -12.29
C LEU A 165 -5.09 -12.27 -11.79
N LYS A 166 -4.23 -11.92 -12.74
CA LYS A 166 -2.90 -11.36 -12.54
C LYS A 166 -2.68 -10.19 -13.50
N ILE A 167 -1.81 -9.26 -13.11
CA ILE A 167 -1.28 -8.26 -14.03
C ILE A 167 0.01 -8.81 -14.66
N TYR A 168 0.10 -8.73 -15.98
CA TYR A 168 1.31 -9.07 -16.73
C TYR A 168 1.88 -7.82 -17.39
N ARG A 169 3.21 -7.69 -17.37
CA ARG A 169 3.95 -6.65 -18.09
C ARG A 169 4.61 -7.27 -19.31
N TYR A 170 4.37 -6.68 -20.47
CA TYR A 170 5.13 -6.95 -21.67
C TYR A 170 6.28 -5.95 -21.81
N HIS A 171 7.49 -6.46 -22.00
CA HIS A 171 8.69 -5.68 -22.25
C HIS A 171 9.71 -6.55 -23.01
N ASP A 172 10.36 -5.97 -24.01
CA ASP A 172 11.40 -6.62 -24.83
C ASP A 172 11.08 -8.04 -25.31
N GLY A 173 9.88 -8.24 -25.86
CA GLY A 173 9.50 -9.52 -26.45
C GLY A 173 8.94 -10.55 -25.47
N SER A 174 8.95 -10.25 -24.17
CA SER A 174 8.65 -11.22 -23.11
C SER A 174 7.54 -10.76 -22.18
N TRP A 175 6.80 -11.72 -21.64
CA TRP A 175 5.82 -11.50 -20.59
C TRP A 175 6.42 -11.74 -19.21
N PHE A 176 6.16 -10.79 -18.31
CA PHE A 176 6.53 -10.87 -16.91
C PHE A 176 5.25 -10.81 -16.08
N GLU A 177 4.97 -11.87 -15.33
CA GLU A 177 3.92 -11.84 -14.31
C GLU A 177 4.35 -10.91 -13.17
N LEU A 178 3.50 -9.97 -12.79
CA LEU A 178 3.78 -9.15 -11.61
C LEU A 178 3.58 -9.99 -10.35
N SER A 179 4.55 -9.92 -9.46
CA SER A 179 4.42 -10.44 -8.11
C SER A 179 3.67 -9.45 -7.21
N GLY A 180 3.24 -9.88 -6.02
CA GLY A 180 2.58 -8.96 -5.09
C GLY A 180 1.14 -8.60 -5.44
N CYS A 181 0.53 -9.28 -6.41
CA CYS A 181 -0.82 -8.97 -6.86
C CYS A 181 -1.90 -9.40 -5.86
N PHE A 182 -2.84 -8.50 -5.57
CA PHE A 182 -4.03 -8.70 -4.76
C PHE A 182 -5.27 -8.43 -5.59
N VAL A 183 -6.21 -9.38 -5.63
CA VAL A 183 -7.51 -9.24 -6.30
C VAL A 183 -8.58 -8.94 -5.25
N ASN A 184 -9.28 -7.82 -5.41
CA ASN A 184 -10.48 -7.50 -4.66
C ASN A 184 -11.68 -7.64 -5.59
N SER A 185 -12.34 -8.78 -5.51
CA SER A 185 -13.51 -9.13 -6.33
C SER A 185 -14.77 -8.34 -5.97
N VAL A 186 -14.82 -7.71 -4.79
CA VAL A 186 -15.95 -6.86 -4.39
C VAL A 186 -15.87 -5.50 -5.09
N LEU A 187 -14.67 -4.94 -5.19
CA LEU A 187 -14.42 -3.66 -5.85
C LEU A 187 -14.02 -3.81 -7.33
N ASN A 188 -13.96 -5.05 -7.83
CA ASN A 188 -13.45 -5.42 -9.14
C ASN A 188 -12.13 -4.68 -9.47
N ILE A 189 -11.15 -4.80 -8.56
CA ILE A 189 -9.85 -4.15 -8.71
C ILE A 189 -8.75 -5.16 -8.41
N ILE A 190 -7.70 -5.13 -9.22
CA ILE A 190 -6.47 -5.84 -8.97
C ILE A 190 -5.34 -4.83 -8.73
N THR A 191 -4.58 -5.06 -7.67
CA THR A 191 -3.49 -4.20 -7.24
C THR A 191 -2.20 -5.00 -7.25
N CYS A 192 -1.18 -4.55 -7.97
CA CYS A 192 0.14 -5.17 -7.97
C CYS A 192 1.23 -4.12 -7.73
N MET A 193 2.44 -4.55 -7.41
CA MET A 193 3.59 -3.67 -7.24
C MET A 193 4.67 -4.05 -8.24
N THR A 194 5.34 -3.04 -8.81
CA THR A 194 6.46 -3.25 -9.73
C THR A 194 7.32 -1.99 -9.78
N PRO A 195 8.65 -2.09 -9.89
CA PRO A 195 9.47 -0.93 -10.23
C PRO A 195 9.49 -0.66 -11.74
N ASP A 196 8.98 -1.58 -12.55
CA ASP A 196 9.25 -1.59 -13.97
C ASP A 196 8.26 -0.73 -14.75
N ILE A 197 8.69 -0.33 -15.95
CA ILE A 197 7.91 0.44 -16.91
C ILE A 197 7.63 -0.47 -18.11
N GLY A 198 6.49 -0.32 -18.78
CA GLY A 198 6.11 -1.21 -19.87
C GLY A 198 4.62 -1.21 -20.20
N THR A 199 4.19 -2.25 -20.91
CA THR A 199 2.78 -2.45 -21.28
C THR A 199 2.13 -3.48 -20.37
N TYR A 200 1.11 -3.06 -19.64
CA TYR A 200 0.40 -3.84 -18.64
C TYR A 200 -0.93 -4.35 -19.18
N ILE A 201 -1.20 -5.62 -18.89
CA ILE A 201 -2.47 -6.30 -19.20
C ILE A 201 -3.01 -6.97 -17.94
N LEU A 202 -4.33 -7.18 -17.90
CA LEU A 202 -4.99 -8.05 -16.94
C LEU A 202 -5.39 -9.36 -17.63
N ALA A 203 -4.96 -10.49 -17.07
CA ALA A 203 -5.26 -11.80 -17.62
C ALA A 203 -5.45 -12.86 -16.52
N GLY A 204 -6.15 -13.94 -16.83
CA GLY A 204 -6.38 -15.06 -15.92
C GLY A 204 -6.60 -16.38 -16.68
N VAL A 205 -6.87 -17.45 -15.95
CA VAL A 205 -7.13 -18.79 -16.49
C VAL A 205 -8.62 -18.93 -16.85
N ALA A 206 -8.92 -19.73 -17.87
CA ALA A 206 -10.29 -20.03 -18.24
C ALA A 206 -11.05 -20.76 -17.12
N GLU A 207 -12.31 -20.42 -16.90
CA GLU A 207 -13.17 -21.11 -15.93
C GLU A 207 -13.30 -22.62 -16.27
N GLY A 208 -13.14 -23.49 -15.27
CA GLY A 208 -13.34 -24.95 -15.41
C GLY A 208 -12.08 -25.79 -15.64
N THR A 209 -10.87 -25.21 -15.56
CA THR A 209 -9.60 -25.94 -15.68
C THR A 209 -8.97 -26.13 -14.29
N SER A 210 -9.13 -27.31 -13.68
CA SER A 210 -8.43 -27.67 -12.43
C SER A 210 -7.02 -28.16 -12.76
N ASP A 211 -5.99 -27.49 -12.28
CA ASP A 211 -4.60 -27.92 -12.45
C ASP A 211 -4.32 -29.08 -11.50
N SER A 212 -4.29 -30.30 -12.04
CA SER A 212 -3.84 -31.51 -11.35
C SER A 212 -2.34 -31.68 -11.59
N SER A 213 -1.54 -31.50 -10.54
CA SER A 213 -0.13 -31.88 -10.50
C SER A 213 0.19 -32.42 -9.10
N SER A 214 -0.12 -33.69 -8.89
CA SER A 214 0.34 -34.50 -7.76
C SER A 214 1.09 -35.73 -8.27
N SER A 215 2.24 -36.01 -7.66
CA SER A 215 2.85 -37.35 -7.55
C SER A 215 3.80 -37.29 -6.34
N GLU A 216 3.43 -37.87 -5.20
CA GLU A 216 3.81 -39.23 -4.72
C GLU A 216 5.34 -39.36 -4.56
N THR A 217 5.88 -39.79 -3.41
CA THR A 217 5.62 -41.09 -2.76
C THR A 217 5.87 -41.09 -1.25
N GLU A 218 5.06 -41.89 -0.56
CA GLU A 218 5.27 -42.44 0.79
C GLU A 218 6.34 -43.55 0.76
N GLU A 219 7.13 -43.68 1.83
CA GLU A 219 7.76 -44.95 2.21
C GLU A 219 7.61 -45.14 3.73
N GLU A 220 6.91 -46.21 4.11
CA GLU A 220 6.86 -46.76 5.46
C GLU A 220 8.19 -47.45 5.82
N GLY A 221 8.61 -47.30 7.07
CA GLY A 221 9.73 -48.03 7.67
C GLY A 221 9.49 -48.21 9.15
N ASP A 222 8.82 -49.31 9.49
CA ASP A 222 8.50 -49.77 10.84
C ASP A 222 9.71 -50.50 11.45
N GLN A 223 10.25 -50.06 12.60
CA GLN A 223 10.98 -50.93 13.54
C GLN A 223 10.90 -50.42 14.99
N GLN A 224 10.29 -51.27 15.80
CA GLN A 224 10.17 -51.21 17.26
C GLN A 224 11.38 -51.90 17.92
N SER A 225 11.95 -51.30 18.96
CA SER A 225 12.66 -52.07 20.01
C SER A 225 12.69 -51.31 21.33
N ASP A 226 12.09 -51.93 22.34
CA ASP A 226 12.24 -51.67 23.78
C ASP A 226 13.72 -51.60 24.20
N PHE A 227 14.09 -50.70 25.12
CA PHE A 227 15.05 -50.99 26.20
C PHE A 227 14.91 -49.98 27.35
N LEU A 228 15.24 -50.49 28.55
CA LEU A 228 14.87 -50.08 29.90
C LEU A 228 15.47 -48.77 30.43
N SER A 229 14.77 -48.26 31.43
CA SER A 229 15.08 -47.20 32.39
C SER A 229 16.50 -47.23 32.97
N ASP A 230 17.09 -46.05 33.13
CA ASP A 230 17.93 -45.72 34.29
C ASP A 230 17.79 -44.22 34.60
N ASP A 231 17.43 -43.96 35.87
CA ASP A 231 17.30 -42.64 36.49
C ASP A 231 18.66 -41.93 36.55
N PHE A 232 18.69 -40.68 36.09
CA PHE A 232 19.77 -39.75 36.44
C PHE A 232 19.21 -38.34 36.61
N ASP A 233 18.96 -37.98 37.88
CA ASP A 233 18.60 -36.64 38.32
C ASP A 233 19.74 -35.65 38.00
N ILE A 234 19.46 -34.68 37.14
CA ILE A 234 20.22 -33.43 37.04
C ILE A 234 19.24 -32.31 37.39
N GLU A 235 19.44 -31.70 38.56
CA GLU A 235 18.83 -30.43 38.93
C GLU A 235 19.42 -29.33 38.04
N GLU A 236 18.74 -29.02 36.92
CA GLU A 236 18.90 -27.72 36.26
C GLU A 236 17.82 -26.77 36.79
N GLU A 237 18.25 -25.68 37.42
CA GLU A 237 17.42 -24.53 37.72
C GLU A 237 16.88 -23.95 36.40
N GLU A 238 15.68 -24.36 35.99
CA GLU A 238 14.95 -23.62 34.95
C GLU A 238 14.55 -22.26 35.51
N SER A 239 15.26 -21.24 35.03
CA SER A 239 14.78 -19.87 34.96
C SER A 239 13.47 -19.83 34.19
N SER A 240 12.36 -19.94 34.90
CA SER A 240 11.01 -19.79 34.34
C SER A 240 10.77 -18.32 33.97
N VAL A 241 11.23 -17.88 32.80
CA VAL A 241 10.64 -16.71 32.14
C VAL A 241 9.23 -17.15 31.74
N GLN A 242 8.22 -16.59 32.40
CA GLN A 242 6.81 -16.94 32.18
C GLN A 242 6.49 -16.83 30.69
N LEU A 243 6.16 -17.96 30.05
CA LEU A 243 5.82 -18.06 28.62
C LEU A 243 4.72 -17.05 28.20
N SER A 244 3.88 -16.60 29.15
CA SER A 244 2.86 -15.56 28.94
C SER A 244 3.44 -14.19 28.60
N ASP A 245 4.61 -13.85 29.13
CA ASP A 245 5.23 -12.53 28.95
C ASP A 245 5.92 -12.43 27.59
N ALA A 246 6.51 -13.54 27.10
CA ALA A 246 7.07 -13.64 25.75
C ALA A 246 5.98 -13.60 24.65
N VAL A 247 4.82 -14.21 24.91
CA VAL A 247 3.66 -14.21 24.00
C VAL A 247 2.95 -12.85 23.97
N GLY A 248 2.94 -12.12 25.11
CA GLY A 248 2.45 -10.75 25.20
C GLY A 248 3.37 -9.73 24.52
N ALA A 249 4.69 -9.94 24.59
CA ALA A 249 5.73 -9.04 24.08
C ALA A 249 5.76 -8.88 22.54
N LEU A 250 5.01 -9.70 21.80
CA LEU A 250 4.89 -9.60 20.34
C LEU A 250 3.50 -9.11 19.89
N SER A 251 2.58 -8.89 20.83
CA SER A 251 1.19 -8.54 20.56
C SER A 251 1.05 -7.11 20.05
N GLY A 252 0.95 -6.98 18.74
CA GLY A 252 0.90 -5.73 17.99
C GLY A 252 1.88 -5.70 16.83
N ARG A 253 2.84 -6.64 16.74
CA ARG A 253 3.81 -6.72 15.64
C ARG A 253 3.17 -7.15 14.32
N LEU A 254 3.56 -6.51 13.22
CA LEU A 254 3.19 -6.96 11.87
C LEU A 254 4.26 -7.90 11.35
N ILE A 255 3.83 -9.05 10.83
CA ILE A 255 4.73 -10.06 10.27
C ILE A 255 4.27 -10.49 8.88
N LYS A 256 5.19 -11.04 8.10
CA LYS A 256 4.92 -11.92 6.97
C LYS A 256 5.94 -13.04 6.96
N TYR A 257 5.55 -14.21 6.48
CA TYR A 257 6.51 -15.31 6.32
C TYR A 257 7.35 -15.12 5.06
N GLU A 258 8.58 -15.61 5.06
CA GLU A 258 9.43 -15.65 3.86
C GLU A 258 8.71 -16.33 2.68
N GLY A 259 8.74 -15.70 1.51
CA GLY A 259 8.02 -16.18 0.31
C GLY A 259 6.50 -16.01 0.37
N ASN A 260 5.93 -15.55 1.49
CA ASN A 260 4.50 -15.28 1.64
C ASN A 260 4.23 -13.76 1.67
N LEU A 261 3.16 -13.34 1.01
CA LEU A 261 2.76 -11.94 0.89
C LEU A 261 1.68 -11.55 1.90
N THR A 262 1.03 -12.52 2.55
CA THR A 262 0.03 -12.25 3.58
C THR A 262 0.71 -11.62 4.79
N VAL A 263 0.25 -10.43 5.13
CA VAL A 263 0.65 -9.72 6.34
C VAL A 263 -0.31 -10.13 7.46
N TYR A 264 0.27 -10.47 8.60
CA TYR A 264 -0.47 -10.82 9.81
C TYR A 264 -0.17 -9.81 10.90
N LEU A 265 -1.19 -9.48 11.68
CA LEU A 265 -1.00 -8.85 12.98
C LEU A 265 -0.83 -9.97 14.01
N LEU A 266 0.30 -10.00 14.71
CA LEU A 266 0.45 -10.82 15.90
C LEU A 266 -0.35 -10.18 17.03
N GLN A 267 -1.27 -10.92 17.63
CA GLN A 267 -2.08 -10.43 18.74
C GLN A 267 -2.37 -11.57 19.70
N ASN A 268 -2.02 -11.40 20.98
CA ASN A 268 -2.19 -12.43 22.02
C ASN A 268 -1.65 -13.81 21.60
N GLY A 269 -0.46 -13.86 20.99
CA GLY A 269 0.17 -15.10 20.53
C GLY A 269 -0.39 -15.73 19.25
N LYS A 270 -1.39 -15.11 18.62
CA LYS A 270 -1.99 -15.61 17.37
C LYS A 270 -1.64 -14.70 16.20
N LYS A 271 -1.52 -15.27 15.00
CA LYS A 271 -1.41 -14.51 13.76
C LYS A 271 -2.79 -14.25 13.19
N ARG A 272 -3.16 -12.98 13.03
CA ARG A 272 -4.45 -12.57 12.46
C ARG A 272 -4.22 -12.05 11.04
N ALA A 273 -4.70 -12.79 10.05
CA ALA A 273 -4.55 -12.41 8.65
C ALA A 273 -5.32 -11.13 8.34
N MET A 274 -4.68 -10.23 7.58
CA MET A 274 -5.33 -9.00 7.14
C MET A 274 -6.16 -9.28 5.88
N THR A 275 -7.48 -9.13 6.00
CA THR A 275 -8.45 -9.46 4.93
C THR A 275 -8.71 -8.32 3.96
N ARG A 276 -8.36 -7.09 4.36
CA ARG A 276 -8.64 -5.88 3.61
C ARG A 276 -7.46 -4.93 3.65
N PHE A 277 -7.08 -4.41 2.49
CA PHE A 277 -5.98 -3.45 2.39
C PHE A 277 -6.32 -2.11 3.06
N GLU A 278 -7.60 -1.73 3.15
CA GLU A 278 -8.00 -0.51 3.86
C GLU A 278 -7.73 -0.60 5.37
N ILE A 279 -7.72 -1.82 5.95
CA ILE A 279 -7.29 -2.01 7.35
C ILE A 279 -5.80 -1.68 7.50
N PHE A 280 -4.98 -2.07 6.50
CA PHE A 280 -3.56 -1.71 6.45
C PHE A 280 -3.38 -0.20 6.33
N LEU A 281 -4.02 0.41 5.34
CA LEU A 281 -3.90 1.85 5.07
C LEU A 281 -4.28 2.68 6.29
N LYS A 282 -5.40 2.35 6.94
CA LYS A 282 -5.90 3.11 8.09
C LYS A 282 -5.01 2.98 9.32
N ASN A 283 -4.55 1.77 9.65
CA ASN A 283 -3.99 1.49 10.99
C ASN A 283 -2.50 1.13 11.00
N PHE A 284 -1.92 0.82 9.84
CA PHE A 284 -0.63 0.12 9.77
C PHE A 284 0.31 0.62 8.67
N GLN A 285 -0.10 1.58 7.83
CA GLN A 285 0.65 1.95 6.62
C GLN A 285 2.09 2.43 6.85
N HIS A 286 2.38 2.93 8.05
CA HIS A 286 3.72 3.39 8.45
C HIS A 286 4.40 2.44 9.43
N ARG A 287 3.76 1.32 9.76
CA ARG A 287 4.32 0.33 10.66
C ARG A 287 5.20 -0.66 9.90
N PRO A 288 6.39 -0.98 10.43
CA PRO A 288 7.28 -1.92 9.78
C PRO A 288 6.72 -3.33 9.86
N ILE A 289 6.93 -4.11 8.80
CA ILE A 289 6.50 -5.50 8.70
C ILE A 289 7.74 -6.38 8.80
N ALA A 290 7.81 -7.21 9.82
CA ALA A 290 8.90 -8.16 9.98
C ALA A 290 8.72 -9.34 9.01
N VAL A 291 9.81 -9.78 8.39
CA VAL A 291 9.87 -11.02 7.62
C VAL A 291 10.40 -12.12 8.54
N ILE A 292 9.59 -13.16 8.76
CA ILE A 292 9.94 -14.27 9.66
C ILE A 292 10.11 -15.57 8.88
N PRO A 293 11.00 -16.48 9.33
CA PRO A 293 11.19 -17.77 8.69
C PRO A 293 9.94 -18.66 8.89
N GLN A 294 9.78 -19.66 8.01
CA GLN A 294 8.68 -20.65 8.12
C GLN A 294 8.75 -21.50 9.40
N THR A 295 9.91 -21.53 10.07
CA THR A 295 10.12 -22.23 11.34
C THR A 295 9.52 -21.50 12.54
N GLU A 296 9.23 -20.20 12.43
CA GLU A 296 8.61 -19.41 13.50
C GLU A 296 7.07 -19.50 13.39
N ILE A 297 6.47 -20.45 14.10
CA ILE A 297 5.06 -20.81 13.92
C ILE A 297 4.17 -20.09 14.92
N TYR A 298 3.11 -19.45 14.42
CA TYR A 298 2.04 -18.90 15.23
C TYR A 298 0.69 -19.55 14.88
N PRO A 299 -0.15 -19.90 15.87
CA PRO A 299 -1.50 -20.36 15.64
C PRO A 299 -2.34 -19.27 14.96
N ASP A 300 -3.26 -19.69 14.09
CA ASP A 300 -4.19 -18.76 13.44
C ASP A 300 -5.15 -18.14 14.47
N GLY A 301 -5.32 -16.83 14.36
CA GLY A 301 -6.35 -16.08 15.06
C GLY A 301 -7.51 -15.74 14.12
N GLU A 302 -8.55 -15.12 14.69
CA GLU A 302 -9.62 -14.59 13.86
C GLU A 302 -9.08 -13.57 12.85
N LEU A 303 -9.68 -13.54 11.67
CA LEU A 303 -9.35 -12.55 10.65
C LEU A 303 -9.40 -11.12 11.23
N LEU A 304 -8.46 -10.28 10.79
CA LEU A 304 -8.45 -8.90 11.22
C LEU A 304 -9.64 -8.16 10.60
N ARG A 305 -10.28 -7.32 11.40
CA ARG A 305 -11.45 -6.52 11.02
C ARG A 305 -11.15 -5.05 11.31
N PHE A 306 -11.95 -4.13 10.77
CA PHE A 306 -11.88 -2.73 11.18
C PHE A 306 -12.14 -2.63 12.68
N GLY A 307 -11.16 -2.08 13.41
CA GLY A 307 -11.20 -1.93 14.86
C GLY A 307 -11.85 -0.62 15.30
N PRO A 308 -11.79 -0.31 16.61
CA PRO A 308 -12.29 0.93 17.19
C PRO A 308 -11.85 2.18 16.40
N GLY A 309 -12.71 3.18 16.31
CA GLY A 309 -12.45 4.42 15.56
C GLY A 309 -12.67 4.31 14.05
N SER A 310 -13.06 3.14 13.56
CA SER A 310 -13.46 2.97 12.16
C SER A 310 -14.89 3.46 11.93
N ILE A 311 -15.08 4.24 10.86
CA ILE A 311 -16.40 4.69 10.41
C ILE A 311 -16.79 3.84 9.22
N LEU A 312 -17.88 3.09 9.33
CA LEU A 312 -18.30 2.08 8.38
C LEU A 312 -19.69 2.40 7.83
N LYS A 313 -19.91 2.07 6.55
CA LYS A 313 -21.23 2.15 5.91
C LYS A 313 -21.42 0.91 5.02
N GLY A 314 -22.63 0.37 5.01
CA GLY A 314 -23.07 -0.67 4.07
C GLY A 314 -23.64 -0.06 2.80
N SER A 315 -24.60 -0.73 2.17
CA SER A 315 -25.32 -0.16 1.03
C SER A 315 -26.44 0.83 1.43
N GLY A 316 -26.93 0.75 2.68
CA GLY A 316 -27.94 1.67 3.22
C GLY A 316 -27.33 2.96 3.76
N ASP A 317 -28.16 3.92 4.17
CA ASP A 317 -27.69 5.28 4.53
C ASP A 317 -27.08 5.42 5.93
N THR A 318 -27.33 4.47 6.82
CA THR A 318 -26.81 4.51 8.19
C THR A 318 -25.28 4.39 8.22
N ILE A 319 -24.64 5.34 8.89
CA ILE A 319 -23.21 5.32 9.18
C ILE A 319 -23.01 4.75 10.58
N TYR A 320 -21.98 3.93 10.73
CA TYR A 320 -21.64 3.26 11.97
C TYR A 320 -20.23 3.64 12.44
N LEU A 321 -20.05 3.79 13.75
CA LEU A 321 -18.74 3.85 14.40
C LEU A 321 -18.46 2.49 15.06
N VAL A 322 -17.31 1.88 14.78
CA VAL A 322 -16.80 0.78 15.59
C VAL A 322 -16.28 1.36 16.90
N ILE A 323 -16.84 0.92 18.03
CA ILE A 323 -16.47 1.38 19.36
C ILE A 323 -15.50 0.40 20.06
N ASP A 324 -15.01 0.77 21.24
CA ASP A 324 -13.90 0.10 21.94
C ASP A 324 -14.09 -1.40 22.20
N ASP A 325 -15.32 -1.87 22.39
CA ASP A 325 -15.64 -3.28 22.58
C ASP A 325 -15.77 -4.07 21.25
N GLY A 326 -15.52 -3.41 20.11
CA GLY A 326 -15.65 -3.98 18.78
C GLY A 326 -17.08 -4.00 18.23
N SER A 327 -18.07 -3.55 18.99
CA SER A 327 -19.44 -3.37 18.49
C SER A 327 -19.57 -2.10 17.64
N ILE A 328 -20.63 -2.02 16.84
CA ILE A 328 -20.94 -0.87 15.99
C ILE A 328 -22.08 -0.03 16.58
N TYR A 329 -21.82 1.26 16.74
CA TYR A 329 -22.80 2.29 17.09
C TYR A 329 -23.35 2.94 15.83
N ALA A 330 -24.67 3.00 15.68
CA ALA A 330 -25.32 3.68 14.56
C ALA A 330 -25.50 5.17 14.89
N PHE A 331 -24.96 6.06 14.05
CA PHE A 331 -25.24 7.49 14.19
C PHE A 331 -26.72 7.77 13.95
N THR A 332 -27.31 8.59 14.81
CA THR A 332 -28.75 8.91 14.77
C THR A 332 -29.07 10.14 13.92
N SER A 333 -28.07 10.99 13.65
CA SER A 333 -28.20 12.16 12.79
C SER A 333 -26.86 12.61 12.20
N ALA A 334 -26.91 13.40 11.13
CA ALA A 334 -25.72 14.07 10.58
C ALA A 334 -25.12 15.11 11.56
N GLU A 335 -25.95 15.68 12.43
CA GLU A 335 -25.50 16.60 13.49
C GLU A 335 -24.65 15.86 14.52
N GLU A 336 -25.06 14.67 14.95
CA GLU A 336 -24.25 13.83 15.85
C GLU A 336 -22.92 13.46 15.20
N PHE A 337 -22.95 12.99 13.94
CA PHE A 337 -21.76 12.62 13.18
C PHE A 337 -20.74 13.78 13.07
N THR A 338 -21.21 14.97 12.70
CA THR A 338 -20.34 16.15 12.54
C THR A 338 -19.91 16.75 13.87
N ARG A 339 -20.73 16.66 14.93
CA ARG A 339 -20.36 17.11 16.28
C ARG A 339 -19.15 16.36 16.84
N PHE A 340 -19.01 15.07 16.51
CA PHE A 340 -17.82 14.27 16.83
C PHE A 340 -16.68 14.44 15.79
N GLY A 341 -16.73 15.49 14.96
CA GLY A 341 -15.67 15.85 14.03
C GLY A 341 -15.53 14.91 12.81
N TYR A 342 -16.38 13.89 12.68
CA TYR A 342 -16.33 12.98 11.55
C TYR A 342 -16.84 13.64 10.26
N GLN A 343 -16.32 13.17 9.12
CA GLN A 343 -16.59 13.69 7.79
C GLN A 343 -16.78 12.51 6.83
N SER A 344 -17.43 12.75 5.68
CA SER A 344 -17.72 11.69 4.70
C SER A 344 -16.45 10.96 4.22
N ARG A 345 -15.30 11.63 4.18
CA ARG A 345 -14.02 11.00 3.81
C ARG A 345 -13.51 9.96 4.81
N HIS A 346 -13.98 9.97 6.06
CA HIS A 346 -13.64 8.95 7.05
C HIS A 346 -14.48 7.67 6.86
N VAL A 347 -15.57 7.73 6.10
CA VAL A 347 -16.52 6.64 5.92
C VAL A 347 -15.94 5.60 4.97
N ILE A 348 -15.78 4.38 5.46
CA ILE A 348 -15.34 3.22 4.69
C ILE A 348 -16.57 2.41 4.32
N THR A 349 -16.74 2.15 3.02
CA THR A 349 -17.84 1.31 2.53
C THR A 349 -17.44 -0.16 2.57
N ILE A 350 -18.24 -0.98 3.23
CA ILE A 350 -18.07 -2.43 3.36
C ILE A 350 -19.32 -3.17 2.88
N SER A 351 -19.22 -4.48 2.69
CA SER A 351 -20.40 -5.29 2.32
C SER A 351 -21.40 -5.32 3.48
N ASN A 352 -22.68 -5.52 3.17
CA ASN A 352 -23.69 -5.68 4.20
C ASN A 352 -23.43 -6.91 5.07
N ASP A 353 -22.88 -7.99 4.50
CA ASP A 353 -22.54 -9.21 5.25
C ASP A 353 -21.43 -8.95 6.27
N GLU A 354 -20.37 -8.23 5.88
CA GLU A 354 -19.32 -7.81 6.79
C GLU A 354 -19.90 -6.90 7.89
N LEU A 355 -20.68 -5.89 7.53
CA LEU A 355 -21.29 -4.96 8.47
C LEU A 355 -22.23 -5.66 9.47
N ASN A 356 -23.01 -6.65 9.01
CA ASN A 356 -23.94 -7.42 9.84
C ASN A 356 -23.24 -8.38 10.80
N SER A 357 -21.98 -8.73 10.51
CA SER A 357 -21.19 -9.58 11.39
C SER A 357 -20.59 -8.84 12.59
N TYR A 358 -20.69 -7.51 12.64
CA TYR A 358 -20.32 -6.74 13.83
C TYR A 358 -21.44 -6.78 14.88
N PRO A 359 -21.12 -7.01 16.17
CA PRO A 359 -22.09 -6.86 17.25
C PRO A 359 -22.68 -5.44 17.26
N LYS A 360 -23.98 -5.30 17.54
CA LYS A 360 -24.59 -3.97 17.71
C LYS A 360 -24.28 -3.43 19.09
N SER A 361 -23.94 -2.14 19.17
CA SER A 361 -23.64 -1.51 20.45
C SER A 361 -24.87 -1.43 21.35
N LYS A 362 -24.65 -1.53 22.66
CA LYS A 362 -25.66 -1.32 23.70
C LYS A 362 -25.83 0.16 24.06
N ILE A 363 -24.92 1.04 23.61
CA ILE A 363 -25.01 2.47 23.91
C ILE A 363 -26.09 3.11 23.03
N VAL A 364 -26.95 3.92 23.65
CA VAL A 364 -28.06 4.60 22.95
C VAL A 364 -27.66 6.00 22.47
N LYS A 365 -26.60 6.57 23.07
CA LYS A 365 -26.08 7.90 22.75
C LYS A 365 -24.57 7.88 22.84
N LEU A 366 -23.89 8.35 21.79
CA LEU A 366 -22.44 8.50 21.79
C LEU A 366 -22.03 9.65 22.70
N ASN A 367 -21.04 9.42 23.56
CA ASN A 367 -20.48 10.43 24.46
C ASN A 367 -18.94 10.43 24.49
N TYR A 368 -18.29 9.65 23.62
CA TYR A 368 -16.83 9.56 23.52
C TYR A 368 -16.41 9.22 22.09
N HIS A 369 -15.16 9.51 21.75
CA HIS A 369 -14.52 8.93 20.57
C HIS A 369 -13.92 7.59 20.95
N ALA A 370 -14.09 6.60 20.07
CA ALA A 370 -13.43 5.32 20.23
C ALA A 370 -11.90 5.46 20.18
N THR A 371 -11.22 4.49 20.77
CA THR A 371 -9.77 4.34 20.79
C THR A 371 -9.20 4.41 19.37
N THR A 372 -7.97 4.92 19.24
CA THR A 372 -7.23 5.22 18.00
C THR A 372 -7.69 6.44 17.21
N ASN A 373 -8.80 7.09 17.57
CA ASN A 373 -9.14 8.38 16.98
C ASN A 373 -8.17 9.47 17.44
N PHE A 374 -7.70 10.27 16.49
CA PHE A 374 -7.00 11.51 16.79
C PHE A 374 -7.99 12.67 16.83
N ILE A 375 -7.86 13.52 17.84
CA ILE A 375 -8.70 14.70 18.02
C ILE A 375 -7.84 15.95 18.19
N LYS A 376 -8.45 17.10 17.94
CA LYS A 376 -8.03 18.40 18.45
C LYS A 376 -9.25 19.21 18.84
N TYR A 377 -9.08 20.12 19.78
CA TYR A 377 -10.16 21.04 20.16
C TYR A 377 -10.26 22.19 19.17
N ASP A 378 -11.47 22.68 18.92
CA ASP A 378 -11.64 23.87 18.09
C ASP A 378 -10.87 25.07 18.67
N GLY A 379 -10.11 25.75 17.82
CA GLY A 379 -9.19 26.82 18.23
C GLY A 379 -7.88 26.39 18.91
N ASP A 380 -7.66 25.10 19.17
CA ASP A 380 -6.42 24.56 19.76
C ASP A 380 -5.71 23.63 18.77
N PRO A 381 -4.47 23.93 18.34
CA PRO A 381 -3.73 23.07 17.41
C PRO A 381 -3.22 21.78 18.05
N THR A 382 -3.30 21.63 19.38
CA THR A 382 -2.78 20.45 20.09
C THR A 382 -3.60 19.21 19.74
N VAL A 383 -2.90 18.21 19.19
CA VAL A 383 -3.49 16.93 18.80
C VAL A 383 -3.33 15.92 19.93
N TYR A 384 -4.36 15.10 20.13
CA TYR A 384 -4.36 14.00 21.07
C TYR A 384 -4.87 12.74 20.38
N MET A 385 -4.32 11.57 20.74
CA MET A 385 -5.01 10.31 20.46
C MET A 385 -5.92 9.96 21.63
N ILE A 386 -7.13 9.47 21.34
CA ILE A 386 -8.00 8.89 22.35
C ILE A 386 -7.63 7.43 22.54
N GLU A 387 -7.36 7.05 23.79
CA GLU A 387 -7.08 5.67 24.19
C GLU A 387 -7.75 5.42 25.55
N ASN A 388 -8.64 4.42 25.62
CA ASN A 388 -9.38 4.08 26.85
C ASN A 388 -10.07 5.29 27.49
N ASN A 389 -10.76 6.09 26.68
CA ASN A 389 -11.48 7.31 27.09
C ASN A 389 -10.60 8.41 27.75
N LYS A 390 -9.28 8.39 27.49
CA LYS A 390 -8.34 9.45 27.88
C LYS A 390 -7.73 10.09 26.65
N LYS A 391 -7.42 11.39 26.72
CA LYS A 391 -6.66 12.08 25.68
C LYS A 391 -5.16 11.98 25.97
N ARG A 392 -4.39 11.40 25.05
CA ARG A 392 -2.94 11.25 25.13
C ARG A 392 -2.28 12.27 24.21
N PRO A 393 -1.53 13.26 24.74
CA PRO A 393 -0.91 14.29 23.91
C PRO A 393 0.22 13.71 23.06
N LEU A 394 0.36 14.23 21.85
CA LEU A 394 1.48 13.92 20.96
C LEU A 394 2.66 14.84 21.29
N THR A 395 3.88 14.31 21.26
CA THR A 395 5.11 15.11 21.44
C THR A 395 5.76 15.50 20.13
N SER A 396 5.48 14.77 19.04
CA SER A 396 6.04 15.03 17.72
C SER A 396 5.14 14.53 16.58
N PRO A 397 5.34 15.03 15.35
CA PRO A 397 4.76 14.45 14.14
C PRO A 397 5.14 12.98 13.91
N GLN A 398 6.34 12.56 14.34
CA GLN A 398 6.80 11.18 14.17
C GLN A 398 5.95 10.20 14.99
N VAL A 399 5.53 10.60 16.19
CA VAL A 399 4.55 9.83 16.97
C VAL A 399 3.23 9.72 16.18
N PHE A 400 2.70 10.82 15.64
CA PHE A 400 1.48 10.77 14.81
C PHE A 400 1.62 9.77 13.65
N PHE A 401 2.69 9.91 12.87
CA PHE A 401 2.90 9.10 11.69
C PHE A 401 3.12 7.61 11.98
N SER A 402 3.45 7.25 13.22
CA SER A 402 3.52 5.83 13.61
C SER A 402 2.16 5.15 13.76
N TYR A 403 1.06 5.92 13.86
CA TYR A 403 -0.31 5.43 14.03
C TYR A 403 -1.24 5.75 12.86
N ALA A 404 -1.11 6.95 12.27
CA ALA A 404 -1.95 7.46 11.18
C ALA A 404 -1.06 8.05 10.08
N GLY A 405 -1.55 8.24 8.86
CA GLY A 405 -0.70 8.80 7.78
C GLY A 405 -1.13 10.11 7.18
N ASP A 406 -2.29 10.62 7.55
CA ASP A 406 -2.74 11.92 7.08
C ASP A 406 -3.31 12.72 8.25
N TRP A 407 -2.81 13.95 8.43
CA TRP A 407 -3.33 14.91 9.40
C TRP A 407 -4.80 15.24 9.17
N SER A 408 -5.32 14.99 7.97
CA SER A 408 -6.75 15.06 7.72
C SER A 408 -7.51 14.11 8.66
N ASP A 409 -6.99 12.96 9.07
CA ASP A 409 -7.67 12.04 10.01
C ASP A 409 -7.87 12.58 11.44
N VAL A 410 -7.32 13.76 11.76
CA VAL A 410 -7.55 14.41 13.05
C VAL A 410 -8.93 15.07 13.09
N LEU A 411 -9.77 14.60 14.01
CA LEU A 411 -11.12 15.09 14.24
C LEU A 411 -11.08 16.42 15.01
N THR A 412 -11.78 17.44 14.51
CA THR A 412 -11.94 18.70 15.26
C THR A 412 -13.22 18.64 16.07
N ILE A 413 -13.11 18.85 17.38
CA ILE A 413 -14.21 18.62 18.33
C ILE A 413 -14.50 19.86 19.18
N PRO A 414 -15.74 20.06 19.64
CA PRO A 414 -16.09 21.18 20.52
C PRO A 414 -15.49 21.03 21.92
N LEU A 415 -15.31 22.16 22.60
CA LEU A 415 -14.70 22.25 23.95
C LEU A 415 -15.53 21.56 25.05
N ASP A 416 -16.81 21.30 24.82
CA ASP A 416 -17.71 20.66 25.78
C ASP A 416 -17.58 19.12 25.82
N ILE A 417 -16.85 18.50 24.87
CA ILE A 417 -16.48 17.08 24.92
C ILE A 417 -15.16 16.94 25.68
N VAL A 418 -15.25 16.58 26.96
CA VAL A 418 -14.10 16.57 27.87
C VAL A 418 -13.55 15.16 28.07
N TYR A 419 -12.23 15.01 27.90
CA TYR A 419 -11.49 13.79 28.21
C TYR A 419 -10.54 14.01 29.39
N ALA A 420 -10.38 12.99 30.22
CA ALA A 420 -9.30 12.97 31.20
C ALA A 420 -7.93 12.92 30.51
N ASN A 421 -6.92 13.57 31.09
CA ASN A 421 -5.56 13.52 30.58
C ASN A 421 -4.95 12.13 30.79
N GLY A 422 -4.34 11.58 29.75
CA GLY A 422 -3.40 10.46 29.82
C GLY A 422 -1.96 10.94 29.80
N SER A 423 -1.02 10.01 29.92
CA SER A 423 0.39 10.28 29.61
C SER A 423 0.59 10.51 28.11
N ASN A 424 1.73 11.11 27.75
CA ASN A 424 2.14 11.32 26.36
C ASN A 424 2.00 10.01 25.57
N LEU A 425 1.54 10.12 24.32
CA LEU A 425 1.41 8.99 23.43
C LEU A 425 2.81 8.45 23.12
N SER A 426 3.01 7.15 23.37
CA SER A 426 4.25 6.43 23.07
C SER A 426 4.28 5.96 21.61
N TYR A 427 5.41 5.49 21.10
CA TYR A 427 5.40 4.77 19.83
C TYR A 427 4.64 3.43 20.00
N PRO A 428 3.97 2.95 18.94
CA PRO A 428 3.21 1.73 18.98
C PRO A 428 4.13 0.51 19.08
N GLU A 429 3.55 -0.59 19.55
CA GLU A 429 4.18 -1.91 19.51
C GLU A 429 4.77 -2.18 18.12
N GLY A 430 5.90 -2.88 18.04
CA GLY A 430 6.59 -3.25 16.81
C GLY A 430 7.16 -2.07 16.01
N ALA A 431 7.12 -0.84 16.52
CA ALA A 431 7.83 0.27 15.90
C ALA A 431 9.35 0.04 16.00
N VAL A 432 10.06 0.30 14.90
CA VAL A 432 11.52 0.26 14.87
C VAL A 432 12.02 1.69 14.74
N ILE A 433 12.63 2.22 15.80
CA ILE A 433 12.97 3.64 15.93
C ILE A 433 14.45 3.82 16.22
N LYS A 434 14.97 5.00 15.88
CA LYS A 434 16.34 5.40 16.16
C LYS A 434 16.38 6.91 16.47
N PRO A 435 17.09 7.35 17.53
CA PRO A 435 17.24 8.78 17.81
C PRO A 435 18.06 9.49 16.74
N GLN A 436 17.80 10.78 16.53
CA GLN A 436 18.56 11.62 15.59
C GLN A 436 20.05 11.73 15.95
N SER A 437 20.38 11.87 17.24
CA SER A 437 21.79 12.04 17.66
C SER A 437 22.57 10.74 17.86
N GLY A 438 21.89 9.58 17.89
CA GLY A 438 22.49 8.29 18.24
C GLY A 438 22.47 7.28 17.09
N SER A 439 23.28 6.22 17.17
CA SER A 439 23.30 5.12 16.19
C SER A 439 22.42 3.93 16.59
N THR A 440 22.14 3.75 17.89
CA THR A 440 21.40 2.61 18.44
C THR A 440 19.97 2.55 17.91
N VAL A 441 19.59 1.39 17.36
CA VAL A 441 18.23 1.10 16.92
C VAL A 441 17.46 0.49 18.08
N TYR A 442 16.18 0.81 18.20
CA TYR A 442 15.29 0.24 19.21
C TYR A 442 14.08 -0.38 18.55
N LEU A 443 13.65 -1.53 19.05
CA LEU A 443 12.36 -2.13 18.74
C LEU A 443 11.43 -1.90 19.94
N VAL A 444 10.22 -1.41 19.68
CA VAL A 444 9.20 -1.26 20.71
C VAL A 444 8.51 -2.61 20.91
N GLU A 445 8.72 -3.23 22.07
CA GLU A 445 8.11 -4.51 22.46
C GLU A 445 7.57 -4.45 23.89
N GLY A 446 6.33 -4.89 24.08
CA GLY A 446 5.62 -4.76 25.35
C GLY A 446 5.52 -3.30 25.82
N ARG A 447 5.34 -2.36 24.87
CA ARG A 447 5.41 -0.90 25.08
C ARG A 447 6.76 -0.35 25.58
N LYS A 448 7.81 -1.17 25.70
CA LYS A 448 9.16 -0.73 26.07
C LYS A 448 10.05 -0.59 24.84
N ARG A 449 11.00 0.33 24.85
CA ARG A 449 12.06 0.39 23.84
C ARG A 449 13.17 -0.60 24.22
N LYS A 450 13.44 -1.57 23.35
CA LYS A 450 14.50 -2.56 23.55
C LYS A 450 15.61 -2.32 22.52
N ALA A 451 16.85 -2.24 22.98
CA ALA A 451 17.99 -1.94 22.11
C ALA A 451 18.29 -3.11 21.16
N LEU A 452 18.62 -2.78 19.91
CA LEU A 452 19.15 -3.66 18.87
C LEU A 452 20.53 -3.11 18.48
N ARG A 453 21.60 -3.67 19.06
CA ARG A 453 22.96 -3.12 18.91
C ARG A 453 23.75 -3.64 17.72
N SER A 454 23.19 -4.57 16.95
CA SER A 454 23.81 -5.09 15.72
C SER A 454 22.82 -5.16 14.57
N GLU A 455 23.34 -5.10 13.34
CA GLU A 455 22.57 -5.40 12.14
C GLU A 455 21.98 -6.80 12.19
N GLN A 456 22.72 -7.77 12.75
CA GLN A 456 22.27 -9.14 12.89
C GLN A 456 21.05 -9.24 13.82
N ALA A 457 21.04 -8.52 14.95
CA ALA A 457 19.89 -8.49 15.86
C ALA A 457 18.64 -7.93 15.16
N LEU A 458 18.78 -6.87 14.36
CA LEU A 458 17.68 -6.32 13.56
C LEU A 458 17.14 -7.35 12.55
N ARG A 459 18.03 -8.03 11.84
CA ARG A 459 17.68 -9.06 10.84
C ARG A 459 17.07 -10.31 11.48
N ASN A 460 17.55 -10.73 12.65
CA ASN A 460 16.98 -11.83 13.44
C ASN A 460 15.54 -11.52 13.85
N ARG A 461 15.20 -10.24 14.07
CA ARG A 461 13.83 -9.79 14.29
C ARG A 461 13.03 -9.54 13.01
N GLY A 462 13.58 -9.90 11.85
CA GLY A 462 12.90 -9.84 10.55
C GLY A 462 12.81 -8.44 9.95
N TYR A 463 13.53 -7.46 10.51
CA TYR A 463 13.49 -6.08 10.05
C TYR A 463 14.71 -5.74 9.18
N VAL A 464 14.59 -4.68 8.40
CA VAL A 464 15.67 -4.12 7.58
C VAL A 464 15.86 -2.63 7.85
N PHE A 465 17.04 -2.08 7.54
CA PHE A 465 17.34 -0.67 7.83
C PHE A 465 16.36 0.34 7.22
N SER A 466 15.79 0.04 6.04
CA SER A 466 14.81 0.91 5.39
C SER A 466 13.48 1.03 6.14
N GLN A 467 13.27 0.22 7.18
CA GLN A 467 12.08 0.22 8.04
C GLN A 467 12.31 0.97 9.36
N ILE A 468 13.53 1.48 9.60
CA ILE A 468 13.84 2.26 10.81
C ILE A 468 13.30 3.67 10.64
N THR A 469 12.55 4.14 11.64
CA THR A 469 12.08 5.52 11.71
C THR A 469 13.03 6.35 12.58
N GLU A 470 13.54 7.45 12.03
CA GLU A 470 14.32 8.41 12.79
C GLU A 470 13.40 9.32 13.62
N VAL A 471 13.66 9.42 14.92
CA VAL A 471 12.79 10.11 15.89
C VAL A 471 13.59 11.13 16.71
N PRO A 472 12.95 12.21 17.22
CA PRO A 472 13.60 13.13 18.15
C PRO A 472 14.21 12.40 19.35
N ASP A 473 15.35 12.87 19.86
CA ASP A 473 16.00 12.25 21.02
C ASP A 473 15.10 12.25 22.26
N THR A 474 14.31 13.32 22.45
CA THR A 474 13.33 13.45 23.54
C THR A 474 12.22 12.42 23.49
N ASP A 475 11.90 11.94 22.28
CA ASP A 475 10.82 10.99 22.01
C ASP A 475 11.17 9.57 22.44
N LEU A 476 12.47 9.24 22.59
CA LEU A 476 12.88 7.94 23.13
C LEU A 476 12.27 7.69 24.51
N LEU A 477 12.17 8.72 25.35
CA LEU A 477 11.65 8.63 26.71
C LEU A 477 10.14 8.33 26.80
N LEU A 478 9.43 8.30 25.67
CA LEU A 478 7.99 7.98 25.65
C LEU A 478 7.70 6.50 25.86
N ASN A 479 8.63 5.63 25.49
CA ASN A 479 8.61 4.20 25.78
C ASN A 479 9.69 3.92 26.82
N ASP A 480 9.33 3.29 27.93
CA ASP A 480 10.28 2.92 28.99
C ASP A 480 11.36 1.98 28.44
N GLU A 481 12.55 2.02 29.02
CA GLU A 481 13.64 1.13 28.61
C GLU A 481 13.33 -0.32 28.99
N GLY A 482 13.50 -1.23 28.03
CA GLY A 482 13.40 -2.66 28.22
C GLY A 482 14.75 -3.34 28.10
N GLU A 483 14.77 -4.62 28.43
CA GLU A 483 15.95 -5.46 28.24
C GLU A 483 16.39 -5.46 26.77
N GLU A 484 17.69 -5.51 26.57
CA GLU A 484 18.30 -5.57 25.25
C GLU A 484 17.89 -6.85 24.51
N ILE A 485 17.84 -6.74 23.18
CA ILE A 485 17.62 -7.86 22.30
C ILE A 485 18.98 -8.27 21.74
N GLU A 486 19.40 -9.49 22.06
CA GLU A 486 20.62 -10.11 21.50
C GLU A 486 20.48 -10.52 20.03
#